data_AF-A0A4V0HXG6-F1
#
_entry.id   AF-A0A4V0HXG6-F1
#
_cell.length_a   1.000
_cell.length_b   1.000
_cell.length_c   1.000
_cell.angle_alpha   90.00
_cell.angle_beta   90.00
_cell.angle_gamma   90.00
#
_symmetry.space_group_name_H-M   'P 1'
#
loop_
_entity.id
_entity.type
_entity.pdbx_description
1 polymer ?
#
loop_
_entity_poly.entity_id
_entity_poly.type
_entity_poly.pdbx_seq_one_letter_code
_entity_poly.pdbx_strand_id
1 'polypeptide(L)'
;MLRTPVSVTASLLLLALAANPAPGRADDPSDPEIDGKKVSEWVETVTKDESARKRALAVEALSKAWTEKRNDQGLFYIGRALRLDTSAAVRTQAALVLGGLREAEVLYLIEKKENLAVKDLVDALGKEKESRVRREIAKTIGRFPRVAKMAVPELTATLKDPEPATRVAAAEALSTTGTDGKSAAAGLAPLLADDDRAVKRAAVIALGRITPEGSATVADTMAKMLATEKDPDMRVELITSLGLLGEKSPDVVAALAALLAAPEDDLRRRAVRTLGSFGPGAAPAADALYKIAATDKVKDVRVDAVRGFGSAVGPAGVKARVKDLLALLVDPDYEVRMAVVEEIGALGNELIADQETIKALRVRLSDPHLKVRDAVKTAINKIEKKPEPKKEP
;
A
#
# COMPACT_ATOMS: atom_id res chain seq x y z
N MET A 1 21.74 42.17 51.54
CA MET A 1 22.13 42.78 50.25
C MET A 1 22.96 41.78 49.48
N LEU A 2 22.60 41.57 48.21
CA LEU A 2 22.92 40.41 47.38
C LEU A 2 24.42 40.23 47.09
N ARG A 3 24.91 38.99 47.21
CA ARG A 3 26.06 38.48 46.46
C ARG A 3 25.57 37.31 45.61
N THR A 4 25.42 37.53 44.32
CA THR A 4 25.29 36.48 43.31
C THR A 4 26.69 36.06 42.85
N PRO A 5 27.04 34.77 42.83
CA PRO A 5 27.99 34.26 41.87
C PRO A 5 27.25 33.64 40.69
N VAL A 6 27.62 34.12 39.52
CA VAL A 6 27.29 33.58 38.20
C VAL A 6 27.81 32.13 38.13
N SER A 7 26.89 31.19 37.95
CA SER A 7 27.19 29.82 37.52
C SER A 7 26.86 29.73 36.03
N VAL A 8 27.88 29.91 35.18
CA VAL A 8 27.83 29.49 33.78
C VAL A 8 28.09 27.99 33.77
N THR A 9 27.04 27.20 33.80
CA THR A 9 27.12 25.81 33.35
C THR A 9 27.10 25.83 31.82
N ALA A 10 28.28 25.85 31.23
CA ALA A 10 28.48 25.47 29.84
C ALA A 10 28.19 23.97 29.73
N SER A 11 26.96 23.62 29.36
CA SER A 11 26.61 22.26 28.95
C SER A 11 27.29 21.98 27.62
N LEU A 12 28.44 21.31 27.68
CA LEU A 12 29.09 20.66 26.55
C LEU A 12 28.10 19.68 25.91
N LEU A 13 27.53 20.08 24.77
CA LEU A 13 26.89 19.15 23.83
C LEU A 13 28.00 18.26 23.24
N LEU A 14 28.25 17.12 23.86
CA LEU A 14 29.01 16.03 23.25
C LEU A 14 28.14 15.41 22.15
N LEU A 15 28.13 16.04 20.97
CA LEU A 15 27.81 15.34 19.74
C LEU A 15 28.82 14.21 19.60
N ALA A 16 28.35 12.97 19.66
CA ALA A 16 29.14 11.81 19.26
C ALA A 16 29.51 11.97 17.77
N LEU A 17 30.65 12.61 17.50
CA LEU A 17 31.34 12.48 16.23
C LEU A 17 31.82 11.04 16.14
N ALA A 18 31.08 10.21 15.41
CA ALA A 18 31.74 9.11 14.73
C ALA A 18 32.86 9.74 13.90
N ALA A 19 34.11 9.38 14.18
CA ALA A 19 35.25 9.92 13.46
C ALA A 19 35.01 9.72 11.95
N ASN A 20 35.06 10.79 11.16
CA ASN A 20 34.98 10.67 9.71
C ASN A 20 36.05 9.67 9.27
N PRO A 21 35.74 8.66 8.45
CA PRO A 21 36.78 7.84 7.84
C PRO A 21 37.73 8.80 7.13
N ALA A 22 39.01 8.76 7.53
CA ALA A 22 40.03 9.59 6.93
C ALA A 22 39.97 9.35 5.42
N PRO A 23 39.95 10.40 4.58
CA PRO A 23 40.04 10.18 3.15
C PRO A 23 41.31 9.37 2.87
N GLY A 24 41.20 8.30 2.08
CA GLY A 24 42.36 7.58 1.56
C GLY A 24 43.39 8.55 1.00
N ARG A 25 44.68 8.21 1.10
CA ARG A 25 45.73 9.08 0.54
C ARG A 25 45.78 8.91 -0.97
N ALA A 26 45.92 10.00 -1.71
CA ALA A 26 46.12 9.97 -3.16
C ALA A 26 47.35 9.11 -3.56
N ASP A 27 48.31 8.92 -2.65
CA ASP A 27 49.51 8.14 -2.88
C ASP A 27 49.32 6.64 -2.56
N ASP A 28 48.16 6.24 -2.04
CA ASP A 28 47.85 4.85 -1.69
C ASP A 28 47.66 4.01 -2.97
N PRO A 29 48.45 2.95 -3.19
CA PRO A 29 48.30 2.05 -4.34
C PRO A 29 46.99 1.25 -4.32
N SER A 30 46.34 1.14 -3.16
CA SER A 30 45.07 0.42 -3.00
C SER A 30 43.83 1.28 -3.25
N ASP A 31 44.01 2.58 -3.46
CA ASP A 31 42.93 3.51 -3.76
C ASP A 31 42.35 3.24 -5.17
N PRO A 32 41.10 2.78 -5.29
CA PRO A 32 40.52 2.42 -6.57
C PRO A 32 40.43 3.62 -7.52
N GLU A 33 40.56 3.36 -8.81
CA GLU A 33 40.35 4.37 -9.85
C GLU A 33 38.93 4.24 -10.44
N ILE A 34 38.28 5.39 -10.63
CA ILE A 34 36.98 5.53 -11.28
C ILE A 34 37.03 6.74 -12.21
N ASP A 35 36.61 6.55 -13.46
CA ASP A 35 36.55 7.62 -14.47
C ASP A 35 37.88 8.40 -14.61
N GLY A 36 39.04 7.71 -14.50
CA GLY A 36 40.35 8.32 -14.68
C GLY A 36 40.94 9.04 -13.46
N LYS A 37 40.32 8.92 -12.27
CA LYS A 37 40.83 9.49 -11.02
C LYS A 37 40.64 8.54 -9.84
N LYS A 38 41.49 8.68 -8.82
CA LYS A 38 41.36 7.92 -7.58
C LYS A 38 40.12 8.32 -6.77
N VAL A 39 39.59 7.40 -5.97
CA VAL A 39 38.43 7.70 -5.09
C VAL A 39 38.77 8.84 -4.12
N SER A 40 40.00 8.91 -3.59
CA SER A 40 40.42 10.04 -2.74
C SER A 40 40.34 11.40 -3.44
N GLU A 41 40.68 11.47 -4.73
CA GLU A 41 40.58 12.71 -5.53
C GLU A 41 39.12 13.13 -5.75
N TRP A 42 38.22 12.16 -5.96
CA TRP A 42 36.78 12.43 -6.01
C TRP A 42 36.23 12.90 -4.66
N VAL A 43 36.71 12.31 -3.56
CA VAL A 43 36.38 12.76 -2.20
C VAL A 43 36.88 14.18 -1.95
N GLU A 44 38.08 14.53 -2.39
CA GLU A 44 38.57 15.91 -2.31
C GLU A 44 37.69 16.85 -3.14
N THR A 45 37.34 16.45 -4.36
CA THR A 45 36.48 17.25 -5.24
C THR A 45 35.12 17.53 -4.60
N VAL A 46 34.42 16.50 -4.09
CA VAL A 46 33.09 16.69 -3.49
C VAL A 46 33.13 17.49 -2.18
N THR A 47 34.28 17.57 -1.50
CA THR A 47 34.39 18.26 -0.22
C THR A 47 34.92 19.69 -0.32
N LYS A 48 35.78 19.99 -1.30
CA LYS A 48 36.53 21.25 -1.36
C LYS A 48 36.34 22.07 -2.63
N ASP A 49 35.90 21.48 -3.75
CA ASP A 49 35.82 22.21 -5.02
C ASP A 49 34.74 23.30 -4.96
N GLU A 50 35.05 24.51 -5.42
CA GLU A 50 34.12 25.65 -5.40
C GLU A 50 32.91 25.44 -6.33
N SER A 51 33.08 24.70 -7.42
CA SER A 51 32.05 24.46 -8.42
C SER A 51 31.07 23.38 -7.97
N ALA A 52 29.82 23.79 -7.71
CA ALA A 52 28.72 22.85 -7.43
C ALA A 52 28.55 21.79 -8.54
N ARG A 53 28.82 22.13 -9.80
CA ARG A 53 28.75 21.18 -10.92
C ARG A 53 29.82 20.09 -10.78
N LYS A 54 31.06 20.46 -10.46
CA LYS A 54 32.14 19.48 -10.26
C LYS A 54 31.89 18.61 -9.03
N ARG A 55 31.36 19.20 -7.94
CA ARG A 55 30.95 18.43 -6.75
C ARG A 55 29.84 17.43 -7.08
N ALA A 56 28.83 17.82 -7.88
CA ALA A 56 27.78 16.90 -8.33
C ALA A 56 28.33 15.75 -9.20
N LEU A 57 29.29 16.02 -10.10
CA LEU A 57 29.97 14.98 -10.86
C LEU A 57 30.78 14.04 -9.95
N ALA A 58 31.43 14.58 -8.92
CA ALA A 58 32.14 13.78 -7.94
C ALA A 58 31.18 12.86 -7.16
N VAL A 59 29.97 13.31 -6.81
CA VAL A 59 28.93 12.46 -6.21
C VAL A 59 28.59 11.26 -7.11
N GLU A 60 28.47 11.47 -8.42
CA GLU A 60 28.20 10.39 -9.38
C GLU A 60 29.38 9.40 -9.46
N ALA A 61 30.61 9.89 -9.58
CA ALA A 61 31.81 9.05 -9.61
C ALA A 61 31.96 8.22 -8.31
N LEU A 62 31.71 8.82 -7.15
CA LEU A 62 31.74 8.11 -5.86
C LEU A 62 30.66 7.03 -5.78
N SER A 63 29.53 7.18 -6.47
CA SER A 63 28.51 6.14 -6.54
C SER A 63 29.00 4.92 -7.32
N LYS A 64 29.73 5.15 -8.43
CA LYS A 64 30.36 4.07 -9.20
C LYS A 64 31.42 3.34 -8.39
N ALA A 65 32.20 4.06 -7.60
CA ALA A 65 33.17 3.46 -6.68
C ALA A 65 32.50 2.45 -5.72
N TRP A 66 31.32 2.78 -5.21
CA TRP A 66 30.52 1.84 -4.41
C TRP A 66 30.02 0.65 -5.24
N THR A 67 29.34 0.91 -6.37
CA THR A 67 28.67 -0.15 -7.13
C THR A 67 29.63 -1.11 -7.82
N GLU A 68 30.77 -0.62 -8.28
CA GLU A 68 31.75 -1.40 -9.05
C GLU A 68 32.87 -1.99 -8.18
N LYS A 69 33.27 -1.27 -7.12
CA LYS A 69 34.45 -1.63 -6.32
C LYS A 69 34.14 -1.91 -4.85
N ARG A 70 32.86 -1.82 -4.42
CA ARG A 70 32.44 -1.94 -3.02
C ARG A 70 33.23 -1.04 -2.07
N ASN A 71 33.55 0.17 -2.54
CA ASN A 71 34.23 1.16 -1.73
C ASN A 71 33.24 1.89 -0.81
N ASP A 72 33.26 1.59 0.49
CA ASP A 72 32.36 2.18 1.50
C ASP A 72 32.58 3.70 1.69
N GLN A 73 33.80 4.18 1.42
CA GLN A 73 34.17 5.59 1.57
C GLN A 73 33.37 6.47 0.60
N GLY A 74 33.16 6.04 -0.64
CA GLY A 74 32.34 6.77 -1.60
C GLY A 74 30.92 7.01 -1.10
N LEU A 75 30.29 5.96 -0.56
CA LEU A 75 28.93 6.04 -0.04
C LEU A 75 28.82 6.97 1.19
N PHE A 76 29.83 6.95 2.08
CA PHE A 76 29.91 7.87 3.21
C PHE A 76 29.93 9.34 2.75
N TYR A 77 30.77 9.69 1.77
CA TYR A 77 30.87 11.08 1.32
C TYR A 77 29.66 11.53 0.49
N ILE A 78 28.94 10.61 -0.16
CA ILE A 78 27.63 10.91 -0.77
C ILE A 78 26.60 11.28 0.32
N GLY A 79 26.48 10.49 1.38
CA GLY A 79 25.58 10.80 2.52
C GLY A 79 25.93 12.12 3.21
N ARG A 80 27.23 12.41 3.34
CA ARG A 80 27.71 13.70 3.83
C ARG A 80 27.33 14.86 2.89
N ALA A 81 27.55 14.71 1.58
CA ALA A 81 27.20 15.74 0.60
C ALA A 81 25.69 16.02 0.62
N LEU A 82 24.86 14.98 0.74
CA LEU A 82 23.42 15.11 0.90
C LEU A 82 23.02 16.01 2.09
N ARG A 83 23.70 15.89 3.23
CA ARG A 83 23.35 16.66 4.43
C ARG A 83 23.96 18.05 4.48
N LEU A 84 25.18 18.20 3.97
CA LEU A 84 26.04 19.35 4.31
C LEU A 84 26.43 20.22 3.12
N ASP A 85 26.23 19.77 1.87
CA ASP A 85 26.61 20.60 0.72
C ASP A 85 25.75 21.87 0.67
N THR A 86 26.39 23.00 0.40
CA THR A 86 25.71 24.30 0.34
C THR A 86 24.79 24.41 -0.88
N SER A 87 25.05 23.67 -1.94
CA SER A 87 24.26 23.67 -3.17
C SER A 87 23.14 22.63 -3.13
N ALA A 88 21.90 23.10 -3.32
CA ALA A 88 20.74 22.24 -3.48
C ALA A 88 20.89 21.26 -4.66
N ALA A 89 21.61 21.64 -5.72
CA ALA A 89 21.85 20.77 -6.86
C ALA A 89 22.73 19.56 -6.49
N VAL A 90 23.76 19.77 -5.65
CA VAL A 90 24.62 18.67 -5.18
C VAL A 90 23.84 17.76 -4.23
N ARG A 91 23.05 18.32 -3.32
CA ARG A 91 22.19 17.54 -2.41
C ARG A 91 21.14 16.72 -3.17
N THR A 92 20.53 17.30 -4.20
CA THR A 92 19.62 16.59 -5.10
C THR A 92 20.34 15.45 -5.82
N GLN A 93 21.53 15.70 -6.38
CA GLN A 93 22.32 14.66 -7.04
C GLN A 93 22.67 13.53 -6.07
N ALA A 94 23.03 13.85 -4.82
CA ALA A 94 23.31 12.86 -3.78
C ALA A 94 22.08 11.99 -3.47
N ALA A 95 20.90 12.60 -3.34
CA ALA A 95 19.66 11.84 -3.14
C ALA A 95 19.33 10.93 -4.35
N LEU A 96 19.55 11.41 -5.58
CA LEU A 96 19.33 10.66 -6.81
C LEU A 96 20.24 9.43 -6.92
N VAL A 97 21.54 9.60 -6.68
CA VAL A 97 22.49 8.46 -6.77
C VAL A 97 22.20 7.42 -5.68
N LEU A 98 21.81 7.84 -4.46
CA LEU A 98 21.36 6.93 -3.42
C LEU A 98 20.07 6.19 -3.81
N GLY A 99 19.16 6.85 -4.52
CA GLY A 99 17.95 6.22 -5.08
C GLY A 99 18.23 5.24 -6.22
N GLY A 100 19.41 5.33 -6.84
CA GLY A 100 19.89 4.40 -7.86
C GLY A 100 20.45 3.09 -7.32
N LEU A 101 20.64 2.97 -6.00
CA LEU A 101 21.11 1.73 -5.37
C LEU A 101 20.07 0.61 -5.52
N ARG A 102 20.53 -0.64 -5.59
CA ARG A 102 19.63 -1.80 -5.56
C ARG A 102 19.17 -2.04 -4.13
N GLU A 103 17.95 -2.55 -3.99
CA GLU A 103 17.39 -2.89 -2.67
C GLU A 103 18.30 -3.81 -1.86
N ALA A 104 18.89 -4.83 -2.49
CA ALA A 104 19.83 -5.75 -1.83
C ALA A 104 21.08 -5.04 -1.25
N GLU A 105 21.52 -3.94 -1.87
CA GLU A 105 22.67 -3.16 -1.39
C GLU A 105 22.28 -2.33 -0.16
N VAL A 106 21.09 -1.74 -0.18
CA VAL A 106 20.54 -1.01 0.97
C VAL A 106 20.31 -1.95 2.15
N LEU A 107 19.78 -3.16 1.90
CA LEU A 107 19.59 -4.18 2.94
C LEU A 107 20.92 -4.61 3.56
N TYR A 108 21.94 -4.89 2.72
CA TYR A 108 23.28 -5.23 3.19
C TYR A 108 23.87 -4.16 4.14
N LEU A 109 23.73 -2.89 3.78
CA LEU A 109 24.20 -1.77 4.61
C LEU A 109 23.48 -1.70 5.96
N ILE A 110 22.16 -1.91 5.96
CA ILE A 110 21.34 -1.94 7.18
C ILE A 110 21.76 -3.10 8.09
N GLU A 111 21.94 -4.30 7.54
CA GLU A 111 22.27 -5.52 8.30
C GLU A 111 23.65 -5.45 8.95
N LYS A 112 24.63 -4.84 8.27
CA LYS A 112 25.97 -4.62 8.81
C LYS A 112 26.06 -3.54 9.88
N LYS A 113 24.99 -2.77 10.11
CA LYS A 113 25.01 -1.54 10.93
C LYS A 113 26.03 -0.50 10.43
N GLU A 114 26.45 -0.62 9.17
CA GLU A 114 27.31 0.33 8.44
C GLU A 114 26.43 1.27 7.59
N ASN A 115 25.24 1.59 8.10
CA ASN A 115 24.17 2.25 7.37
C ASN A 115 24.22 3.78 7.47
N LEU A 116 25.42 4.36 7.58
CA LEU A 116 25.59 5.81 7.75
C LEU A 116 24.90 6.59 6.63
N ALA A 117 25.00 6.14 5.38
CA ALA A 117 24.30 6.80 4.27
C ALA A 117 22.78 6.67 4.34
N VAL A 118 22.25 5.56 4.87
CA VAL A 118 20.81 5.38 5.11
C VAL A 118 20.34 6.31 6.22
N LYS A 119 21.08 6.37 7.33
CA LYS A 119 20.81 7.30 8.43
C LYS A 119 20.88 8.74 7.94
N ASP A 120 21.90 9.07 7.15
CA ASP A 120 22.10 10.40 6.60
C ASP A 120 20.96 10.81 5.67
N LEU A 121 20.40 9.87 4.90
CA LEU A 121 19.23 10.09 4.06
C LEU A 121 17.98 10.46 4.88
N VAL A 122 17.73 9.74 5.98
CA VAL A 122 16.62 10.04 6.90
C VAL A 122 16.85 11.37 7.63
N ASP A 123 18.05 11.58 8.18
CA ASP A 123 18.44 12.80 8.88
C ASP A 123 18.38 14.04 7.96
N ALA A 124 18.70 13.88 6.68
CA ALA A 124 18.62 14.94 5.68
C ALA A 124 17.17 15.39 5.44
N LEU A 125 16.21 14.46 5.38
CA LEU A 125 14.80 14.80 5.13
C LEU A 125 14.27 15.80 6.17
N GLY A 126 14.54 15.55 7.46
CA GLY A 126 14.05 16.38 8.55
C GLY A 126 14.70 17.77 8.67
N LYS A 127 15.85 17.99 8.01
CA LYS A 127 16.63 19.24 8.11
C LYS A 127 16.70 20.03 6.81
N GLU A 128 16.31 19.42 5.69
CA GLU A 128 16.40 20.03 4.38
C GLU A 128 15.42 21.20 4.24
N LYS A 129 15.91 22.31 3.70
CA LYS A 129 15.18 23.58 3.61
C LYS A 129 14.48 23.76 2.27
N GLU A 130 15.00 23.13 1.22
CA GLU A 130 14.47 23.24 -0.14
C GLU A 130 13.44 22.14 -0.44
N SER A 131 12.19 22.51 -0.77
CA SER A 131 11.12 21.55 -1.09
C SER A 131 11.51 20.57 -2.19
N ARG A 132 12.24 21.02 -3.22
CA ARG A 132 12.69 20.15 -4.32
C ARG A 132 13.63 19.04 -3.84
N VAL A 133 14.51 19.35 -2.90
CA VAL A 133 15.45 18.38 -2.33
C VAL A 133 14.70 17.45 -1.37
N ARG A 134 13.81 17.98 -0.50
CA ARG A 134 12.94 17.15 0.37
C ARG A 134 12.12 16.14 -0.43
N ARG A 135 11.51 16.59 -1.53
CA ARG A 135 10.77 15.73 -2.45
C ARG A 135 11.65 14.60 -2.99
N GLU A 136 12.87 14.91 -3.42
CA GLU A 136 13.77 13.89 -3.95
C GLU A 136 14.21 12.90 -2.87
N ILE A 137 14.53 13.39 -1.67
CA ILE A 137 14.83 12.54 -0.52
C ILE A 137 13.65 11.62 -0.19
N ALA A 138 12.42 12.15 -0.12
CA ALA A 138 11.22 11.37 0.17
C ALA A 138 10.96 10.29 -0.91
N LYS A 139 11.13 10.63 -2.19
CA LYS A 139 11.06 9.65 -3.29
C LYS A 139 12.11 8.56 -3.14
N THR A 140 13.36 8.93 -2.87
CA THR A 140 14.46 7.99 -2.65
C THR A 140 14.16 7.06 -1.46
N ILE A 141 13.67 7.59 -0.35
CA ILE A 141 13.24 6.80 0.81
C ILE A 141 12.12 5.82 0.42
N GLY A 142 11.11 6.28 -0.31
CA GLY A 142 9.98 5.45 -0.74
C GLY A 142 10.34 4.32 -1.70
N ARG A 143 11.49 4.38 -2.38
CA ARG A 143 11.99 3.25 -3.20
C ARG A 143 12.47 2.07 -2.35
N PHE A 144 12.74 2.29 -1.07
CA PHE A 144 13.27 1.28 -0.16
C PHE A 144 12.35 1.12 1.05
N PRO A 145 11.42 0.15 1.05
CA PRO A 145 10.44 -0.03 2.12
C PRO A 145 11.05 -0.10 3.52
N ARG A 146 12.23 -0.72 3.68
CA ARG A 146 12.94 -0.75 4.98
C ARG A 146 13.41 0.62 5.45
N VAL A 147 13.84 1.49 4.53
CA VAL A 147 14.24 2.86 4.86
C VAL A 147 13.02 3.71 5.16
N ALA A 148 11.94 3.56 4.38
CA ALA A 148 10.67 4.24 4.65
C ALA A 148 10.13 3.95 6.05
N LYS A 149 10.23 2.69 6.52
CA LYS A 149 9.88 2.29 7.89
C LYS A 149 10.70 3.02 8.95
N MET A 150 12.00 3.22 8.71
CA MET A 150 12.89 3.96 9.61
C MET A 150 12.59 5.46 9.60
N ALA A 151 12.03 5.99 8.52
CA ALA A 151 11.77 7.41 8.28
C ALA A 151 10.31 7.83 8.54
N VAL A 152 9.48 6.98 9.16
CA VAL A 152 8.06 7.29 9.37
C VAL A 152 7.85 8.65 10.05
N PRO A 153 8.58 9.03 11.12
CA PRO A 153 8.42 10.34 11.74
C PRO A 153 8.75 11.51 10.79
N GLU A 154 9.86 11.44 10.06
CA GLU A 154 10.32 12.48 9.14
C GLU A 154 9.41 12.60 7.91
N LEU A 155 8.97 11.48 7.36
CA LEU A 155 7.98 11.44 6.27
C LEU A 155 6.64 12.02 6.73
N THR A 156 6.19 11.70 7.95
CA THR A 156 4.95 12.25 8.53
C THR A 156 5.06 13.77 8.71
N ALA A 157 6.21 14.28 9.14
CA ALA A 157 6.44 15.73 9.20
C ALA A 157 6.41 16.38 7.81
N THR A 158 6.93 15.68 6.80
CA THR A 158 6.98 16.14 5.39
C THR A 158 5.60 16.23 4.74
N LEU A 159 4.57 15.59 5.30
CA LEU A 159 3.18 15.74 4.85
C LEU A 159 2.64 17.17 5.01
N LYS A 160 3.33 18.04 5.77
CA LYS A 160 2.97 19.45 5.95
C LYS A 160 3.76 20.39 5.03
N ASP A 161 4.47 19.85 4.04
CA ASP A 161 5.25 20.67 3.10
C ASP A 161 4.34 21.65 2.33
N PRO A 162 4.77 22.91 2.14
CA PRO A 162 4.01 23.86 1.32
C PRO A 162 3.85 23.38 -0.14
N GLU A 163 4.82 22.64 -0.68
CA GLU A 163 4.81 22.16 -2.06
C GLU A 163 4.00 20.85 -2.17
N PRO A 164 2.91 20.81 -2.97
CA PRO A 164 2.10 19.61 -3.14
C PRO A 164 2.89 18.39 -3.60
N ALA A 165 3.82 18.57 -4.55
CA ALA A 165 4.65 17.47 -5.05
C ALA A 165 5.52 16.82 -3.95
N THR A 166 5.88 17.56 -2.90
CA THR A 166 6.62 17.03 -1.75
C THR A 166 5.69 16.26 -0.81
N ARG A 167 4.46 16.75 -0.58
CA ARG A 167 3.42 16.02 0.18
C ARG A 167 3.09 14.69 -0.47
N VAL A 168 2.94 14.67 -1.81
CA VAL A 168 2.74 13.43 -2.59
C VAL A 168 3.88 12.45 -2.35
N ALA A 169 5.13 12.88 -2.51
CA ALA A 169 6.28 12.01 -2.33
C ALA A 169 6.35 11.40 -0.92
N ALA A 170 6.02 12.18 0.11
CA ALA A 170 5.96 11.70 1.48
C ALA A 170 4.84 10.68 1.70
N ALA A 171 3.63 10.95 1.20
CA ALA A 171 2.51 10.01 1.30
C ALA A 171 2.76 8.70 0.53
N GLU A 172 3.33 8.79 -0.68
CA GLU A 172 3.72 7.62 -1.47
C GLU A 172 4.77 6.77 -0.75
N ALA A 173 5.80 7.40 -0.17
CA ALA A 173 6.81 6.70 0.62
C ALA A 173 6.20 6.01 1.83
N LEU A 174 5.33 6.69 2.58
CA LEU A 174 4.58 6.10 3.71
C LEU A 174 3.71 4.94 3.26
N SER A 175 3.15 4.96 2.06
CA SER A 175 2.33 3.85 1.54
C SER A 175 3.12 2.52 1.41
N THR A 176 4.46 2.60 1.31
CA THR A 176 5.33 1.42 1.15
C THR A 176 5.71 0.76 2.46
N THR A 177 5.43 1.40 3.61
CA THR A 177 5.79 0.86 4.93
C THR A 177 4.85 -0.26 5.38
N GLY A 178 3.66 -0.36 4.77
CA GLY A 178 2.58 -1.19 5.31
C GLY A 178 2.20 -0.77 6.73
N THR A 179 1.77 -1.74 7.54
CA THR A 179 1.28 -1.54 8.92
C THR A 179 2.29 -0.86 9.86
N ASP A 180 3.59 -0.92 9.56
CA ASP A 180 4.64 -0.23 10.34
C ASP A 180 4.49 1.30 10.29
N GLY A 181 3.82 1.84 9.25
CA GLY A 181 3.57 3.27 9.08
C GLY A 181 2.28 3.77 9.74
N LYS A 182 1.56 2.93 10.50
CA LYS A 182 0.25 3.28 11.08
C LYS A 182 0.24 4.58 11.90
N SER A 183 1.36 4.96 12.51
CA SER A 183 1.48 6.21 13.28
C SER A 183 1.41 7.47 12.40
N ALA A 184 1.61 7.35 11.08
CA ALA A 184 1.49 8.45 10.14
C ALA A 184 0.03 8.84 9.82
N ALA A 185 -0.94 8.06 10.28
CA ALA A 185 -2.37 8.26 10.00
C ALA A 185 -2.86 9.66 10.32
N ALA A 186 -2.47 10.20 11.48
CA ALA A 186 -2.86 11.53 11.92
C ALA A 186 -2.31 12.65 11.01
N GLY A 187 -1.18 12.40 10.34
CA GLY A 187 -0.62 13.32 9.33
C GLY A 187 -1.25 13.15 7.95
N LEU A 188 -1.66 11.93 7.58
CA LEU A 188 -2.26 11.61 6.28
C LEU A 188 -3.74 11.97 6.20
N ALA A 189 -4.51 11.79 7.29
CA ALA A 189 -5.96 12.00 7.29
C ALA A 189 -6.38 13.42 6.86
N PRO A 190 -5.71 14.51 7.30
CA PRO A 190 -6.03 15.86 6.80
C PRO A 190 -5.87 16.01 5.29
N LEU A 191 -4.95 15.25 4.66
CA LEU A 191 -4.69 15.32 3.23
C LEU A 191 -5.81 14.72 2.37
N LEU A 192 -6.78 14.01 2.97
CA LEU A 192 -8.00 13.59 2.26
C LEU A 192 -8.85 14.80 1.81
N ALA A 193 -8.66 15.95 2.44
CA ALA A 193 -9.31 17.22 2.09
C ALA A 193 -8.35 18.21 1.41
N ASP A 194 -7.18 17.77 0.95
CA ASP A 194 -6.22 18.66 0.26
C ASP A 194 -6.81 19.20 -1.05
N ASP A 195 -6.48 20.46 -1.37
CA ASP A 195 -6.92 21.09 -2.62
C ASP A 195 -6.28 20.42 -3.84
N ASP A 196 -5.06 19.91 -3.69
CA ASP A 196 -4.35 19.20 -4.74
C ASP A 196 -4.87 17.75 -4.87
N ARG A 197 -5.34 17.41 -6.07
CA ARG A 197 -5.91 16.09 -6.37
C ARG A 197 -4.88 14.96 -6.26
N ALA A 198 -3.62 15.20 -6.63
CA ALA A 198 -2.57 14.18 -6.51
C ALA A 198 -2.25 13.92 -5.04
N VAL A 199 -2.25 14.95 -4.20
CA VAL A 199 -2.08 14.81 -2.74
C VAL A 199 -3.22 13.99 -2.12
N LYS A 200 -4.48 14.31 -2.44
CA LYS A 200 -5.64 13.51 -1.99
C LYS A 200 -5.49 12.04 -2.37
N ARG A 201 -5.12 11.77 -3.62
CA ARG A 201 -4.98 10.40 -4.13
C ARG A 201 -3.88 9.65 -3.39
N ALA A 202 -2.72 10.29 -3.20
CA ALA A 202 -1.61 9.70 -2.45
C ALA A 202 -2.01 9.41 -0.99
N ALA A 203 -2.77 10.29 -0.35
CA ALA A 203 -3.29 10.08 1.00
C ALA A 203 -4.27 8.91 1.08
N VAL A 204 -5.20 8.78 0.13
CA VAL A 204 -6.13 7.64 0.03
C VAL A 204 -5.37 6.31 -0.07
N ILE A 205 -4.39 6.23 -0.96
CA ILE A 205 -3.58 5.02 -1.15
C ILE A 205 -2.77 4.70 0.12
N ALA A 206 -2.10 5.71 0.69
CA ALA A 206 -1.27 5.54 1.87
C ALA A 206 -2.09 5.03 3.06
N LEU A 207 -3.20 5.67 3.36
CA LEU A 207 -4.09 5.27 4.47
C LEU A 207 -4.64 3.86 4.30
N GLY A 208 -5.02 3.46 3.08
CA GLY A 208 -5.45 2.09 2.81
C GLY A 208 -4.36 1.05 3.07
N ARG A 209 -3.09 1.36 2.74
CA ARG A 209 -1.96 0.43 2.88
C ARG A 209 -1.36 0.36 4.28
N ILE A 210 -1.38 1.46 5.04
CA ILE A 210 -0.81 1.48 6.39
C ILE A 210 -1.77 0.95 7.46
N THR A 211 -3.06 0.77 7.11
CA THR A 211 -4.12 0.22 7.99
C THR A 211 -4.06 0.82 9.41
N PRO A 212 -4.42 2.10 9.58
CA PRO A 212 -4.13 2.86 10.78
C PRO A 212 -4.92 2.39 12.00
N GLU A 213 -4.40 2.68 13.20
CA GLU A 213 -5.22 2.65 14.42
C GLU A 213 -6.32 3.73 14.28
N GLY A 214 -7.59 3.34 14.41
CA GLY A 214 -8.73 4.23 14.10
C GLY A 214 -9.16 4.21 12.63
N SER A 215 -8.89 3.10 11.93
CA SER A 215 -9.36 2.80 10.57
C SER A 215 -10.83 3.11 10.32
N ALA A 216 -11.71 2.93 11.31
CA ALA A 216 -13.15 3.23 11.19
C ALA A 216 -13.41 4.70 10.77
N THR A 217 -12.83 5.69 11.46
CA THR A 217 -13.02 7.12 11.13
C THR A 217 -12.46 7.46 9.76
N VAL A 218 -11.33 6.85 9.39
CA VAL A 218 -10.72 7.04 8.06
C VAL A 218 -11.62 6.45 6.98
N ALA A 219 -12.14 5.25 7.20
CA ALA A 219 -13.04 4.57 6.27
C ALA A 219 -14.36 5.35 6.09
N ASP A 220 -14.96 5.86 7.16
CA ASP A 220 -16.16 6.70 7.07
C ASP A 220 -15.91 8.00 6.29
N THR A 221 -14.72 8.59 6.45
CA THR A 221 -14.30 9.78 5.68
C THR A 221 -14.15 9.43 4.19
N MET A 222 -13.51 8.31 3.87
CA MET A 222 -13.37 7.82 2.50
C MET A 222 -14.72 7.44 1.88
N ALA A 223 -15.65 6.88 2.65
CA ALA A 223 -17.00 6.54 2.20
C ALA A 223 -17.79 7.81 1.81
N LYS A 224 -17.72 8.87 2.63
CA LYS A 224 -18.31 10.18 2.32
C LYS A 224 -17.69 10.81 1.07
N MET A 225 -16.37 10.70 0.92
CA MET A 225 -15.65 11.16 -0.28
C MET A 225 -16.11 10.38 -1.52
N LEU A 226 -16.22 9.05 -1.44
CA LEU A 226 -16.66 8.18 -2.53
C LEU A 226 -18.08 8.49 -3.02
N ALA A 227 -18.97 8.92 -2.13
CA ALA A 227 -20.34 9.30 -2.47
C ALA A 227 -20.43 10.57 -3.33
N THR A 228 -19.41 11.43 -3.30
CA THR A 228 -19.40 12.72 -4.02
C THR A 228 -18.33 12.81 -5.12
N GLU A 229 -17.37 11.87 -5.14
CA GLU A 229 -16.30 11.82 -6.12
C GLU A 229 -16.81 11.48 -7.52
N LYS A 230 -16.37 12.26 -8.50
CA LYS A 230 -16.76 12.15 -9.91
C LYS A 230 -15.68 11.51 -10.77
N ASP A 231 -14.44 11.59 -10.33
CA ASP A 231 -13.31 11.03 -11.04
C ASP A 231 -13.27 9.49 -10.93
N PRO A 232 -13.39 8.74 -12.05
CA PRO A 232 -13.38 7.28 -12.01
C PRO A 232 -12.12 6.71 -11.37
N ASP A 233 -10.95 7.29 -11.64
CA ASP A 233 -9.67 6.80 -11.10
C ASP A 233 -9.62 6.97 -9.57
N MET A 234 -10.00 8.14 -9.05
CA MET A 234 -10.10 8.34 -7.60
C MET A 234 -11.15 7.42 -6.96
N ARG A 235 -12.28 7.15 -7.61
CA ARG A 235 -13.27 6.19 -7.11
C ARG A 235 -12.68 4.78 -7.01
N VAL A 236 -11.91 4.35 -8.01
CA VAL A 236 -11.19 3.06 -7.97
C VAL A 236 -10.24 3.00 -6.78
N GLU A 237 -9.46 4.07 -6.53
CA GLU A 237 -8.55 4.12 -5.39
C GLU A 237 -9.29 4.09 -4.05
N LEU A 238 -10.39 4.83 -3.92
CA LEU A 238 -11.22 4.82 -2.71
C LEU A 238 -11.81 3.43 -2.44
N ILE A 239 -12.36 2.75 -3.44
CA ILE A 239 -12.91 1.39 -3.28
C ILE A 239 -11.81 0.41 -2.85
N THR A 240 -10.62 0.53 -3.47
CA THR A 240 -9.48 -0.34 -3.17
C THR A 240 -8.97 -0.09 -1.74
N SER A 241 -8.79 1.17 -1.34
CA SER A 241 -8.36 1.52 0.01
C SER A 241 -9.39 1.14 1.07
N LEU A 242 -10.68 1.33 0.83
CA LEU A 242 -11.75 0.85 1.72
C LEU A 242 -11.71 -0.67 1.89
N GLY A 243 -11.45 -1.40 0.81
CA GLY A 243 -11.28 -2.86 0.87
C GLY A 243 -10.05 -3.29 1.68
N LEU A 244 -8.93 -2.56 1.55
CA LEU A 244 -7.72 -2.82 2.35
C LEU A 244 -7.91 -2.51 3.83
N LEU A 245 -8.63 -1.43 4.16
CA LEU A 245 -8.98 -1.10 5.54
C LEU A 245 -9.88 -2.18 6.15
N GLY A 246 -10.76 -2.78 5.36
CA GLY A 246 -11.64 -3.86 5.80
C GLY A 246 -12.72 -3.43 6.81
N GLU A 247 -12.91 -2.12 6.98
CA GLU A 247 -13.90 -1.53 7.88
C GLU A 247 -15.30 -1.62 7.30
N LYS A 248 -16.23 -2.15 8.09
CA LYS A 248 -17.56 -2.59 7.64
C LYS A 248 -18.67 -1.74 8.26
N SER A 249 -18.39 -0.45 8.45
CA SER A 249 -19.39 0.47 9.00
C SER A 249 -20.60 0.58 8.06
N PRO A 250 -21.78 0.94 8.57
CA PRO A 250 -22.96 1.17 7.73
C PRO A 250 -22.69 2.16 6.59
N ASP A 251 -21.93 3.23 6.84
CA ASP A 251 -21.59 4.25 5.84
C ASP A 251 -20.72 3.67 4.72
N VAL A 252 -19.72 2.84 5.05
CA VAL A 252 -18.86 2.19 4.05
C VAL A 252 -19.67 1.21 3.20
N VAL A 253 -20.48 0.35 3.84
CA VAL A 253 -21.31 -0.63 3.13
C VAL A 253 -22.32 0.08 2.22
N ALA A 254 -22.96 1.16 2.70
CA ALA A 254 -23.91 1.94 1.91
C ALA A 254 -23.24 2.63 0.72
N ALA A 255 -22.07 3.24 0.91
CA ALA A 255 -21.32 3.90 -0.16
C ALA A 255 -20.90 2.90 -1.25
N LEU A 256 -20.42 1.72 -0.86
CA LEU A 256 -20.08 0.65 -1.81
C LEU A 256 -21.32 0.08 -2.50
N ALA A 257 -22.42 -0.12 -1.77
CA ALA A 257 -23.67 -0.62 -2.34
C ALA A 257 -24.27 0.36 -3.39
N ALA A 258 -24.11 1.67 -3.19
CA ALA A 258 -24.55 2.66 -4.18
C ALA A 258 -23.81 2.53 -5.53
N LEU A 259 -22.54 2.10 -5.50
CA LEU A 259 -21.75 1.88 -6.72
C LEU A 259 -22.24 0.69 -7.55
N LEU A 260 -23.07 -0.19 -7.01
CA LEU A 260 -23.69 -1.26 -7.77
C LEU A 260 -24.60 -0.72 -8.89
N ALA A 261 -25.06 0.53 -8.80
CA ALA A 261 -25.79 1.20 -9.86
C ALA A 261 -24.91 2.07 -10.78
N ALA A 262 -23.58 2.05 -10.64
CA ALA A 262 -22.68 2.86 -11.45
C ALA A 262 -22.71 2.46 -12.93
N PRO A 263 -22.61 3.41 -13.88
CA PRO A 263 -22.59 3.08 -15.30
C PRO A 263 -21.35 2.28 -15.71
N GLU A 264 -20.22 2.51 -15.06
CA GLU A 264 -18.94 1.83 -15.27
C GLU A 264 -18.97 0.41 -14.67
N ASP A 265 -18.71 -0.59 -15.50
CA ASP A 265 -18.66 -2.00 -15.09
C ASP A 265 -17.49 -2.31 -14.14
N ASP A 266 -16.32 -1.69 -14.33
CA ASP A 266 -15.18 -1.84 -13.43
C ASP A 266 -15.52 -1.39 -12.00
N LEU A 267 -16.22 -0.25 -11.85
CA LEU A 267 -16.65 0.24 -10.53
C LEU A 267 -17.65 -0.71 -9.88
N ARG A 268 -18.66 -1.17 -10.63
CA ARG A 268 -19.63 -2.17 -10.13
C ARG A 268 -18.92 -3.42 -9.66
N ARG A 269 -18.02 -3.98 -10.49
CA ARG A 269 -17.30 -5.21 -10.16
C ARG A 269 -16.42 -5.07 -8.92
N ARG A 270 -15.69 -3.97 -8.77
CA ARG A 270 -14.86 -3.70 -7.59
C ARG A 270 -15.73 -3.57 -6.34
N ALA A 271 -16.82 -2.83 -6.42
CA ALA A 271 -17.76 -2.69 -5.30
C ALA A 271 -18.34 -4.04 -4.86
N VAL A 272 -18.77 -4.87 -5.81
CA VAL A 272 -19.23 -6.25 -5.54
C VAL A 272 -18.16 -7.07 -4.81
N ARG A 273 -16.91 -7.05 -5.30
CA ARG A 273 -15.80 -7.80 -4.68
C ARG A 273 -15.47 -7.31 -3.28
N THR A 274 -15.43 -6.01 -3.08
CA THR A 274 -15.17 -5.41 -1.76
C THR A 274 -16.28 -5.79 -0.79
N LEU A 275 -17.56 -5.64 -1.18
CA LEU A 275 -18.70 -6.07 -0.35
C LEU A 275 -18.64 -7.58 -0.05
N GLY A 276 -18.32 -8.41 -1.04
CA GLY A 276 -18.13 -9.86 -0.85
C GLY A 276 -17.01 -10.19 0.13
N SER A 277 -15.90 -9.44 0.10
CA SER A 277 -14.79 -9.62 1.04
C SER A 277 -15.14 -9.27 2.49
N PHE A 278 -16.19 -8.46 2.70
CA PHE A 278 -16.65 -8.09 4.04
C PHE A 278 -17.46 -9.21 4.71
N GLY A 279 -17.93 -10.19 3.93
CA GLY A 279 -18.75 -11.30 4.43
C GLY A 279 -20.02 -10.78 5.11
N PRO A 280 -20.45 -11.37 6.24
CA PRO A 280 -21.67 -10.97 6.95
C PRO A 280 -21.79 -9.48 7.32
N GLY A 281 -20.67 -8.74 7.39
CA GLY A 281 -20.71 -7.29 7.60
C GLY A 281 -21.37 -6.52 6.43
N ALA A 282 -21.43 -7.11 5.23
CA ALA A 282 -22.12 -6.57 4.06
C ALA A 282 -23.57 -7.07 3.92
N ALA A 283 -24.14 -7.75 4.92
CA ALA A 283 -25.52 -8.21 4.89
C ALA A 283 -26.55 -7.11 4.49
N PRO A 284 -26.40 -5.83 4.90
CA PRO A 284 -27.29 -4.76 4.44
C PRO A 284 -27.30 -4.53 2.92
N ALA A 285 -26.26 -4.96 2.20
CA ALA A 285 -26.16 -4.86 0.75
C ALA A 285 -26.67 -6.11 0.01
N ALA A 286 -27.17 -7.12 0.71
CA ALA A 286 -27.55 -8.41 0.12
C ALA A 286 -28.56 -8.28 -1.02
N ASP A 287 -29.63 -7.50 -0.84
CA ASP A 287 -30.65 -7.34 -1.89
C ASP A 287 -30.12 -6.60 -3.11
N ALA A 288 -29.20 -5.66 -2.92
CA ALA A 288 -28.54 -4.98 -4.02
C ALA A 288 -27.60 -5.94 -4.78
N LEU A 289 -26.83 -6.76 -4.06
CA LEU A 289 -25.98 -7.81 -4.65
C LEU A 289 -26.81 -8.84 -5.44
N TYR A 290 -27.93 -9.30 -4.89
CA TYR A 290 -28.85 -10.19 -5.59
C TYR A 290 -29.40 -9.55 -6.87
N LYS A 291 -29.85 -8.30 -6.79
CA LYS A 291 -30.34 -7.57 -7.97
C LYS A 291 -29.28 -7.50 -9.07
N ILE A 292 -28.02 -7.23 -8.72
CA ILE A 292 -26.91 -7.23 -9.69
C ILE A 292 -26.66 -8.62 -10.26
N ALA A 293 -26.66 -9.66 -9.42
CA ALA A 293 -26.54 -11.04 -9.87
C ALA A 293 -27.63 -11.42 -10.90
N ALA A 294 -28.82 -10.83 -10.81
CA ALA A 294 -29.94 -11.10 -11.71
C ALA A 294 -29.97 -10.22 -12.99
N THR A 295 -29.41 -9.00 -12.94
CA THR A 295 -29.73 -7.97 -13.96
C THR A 295 -28.53 -7.33 -14.64
N ASP A 296 -27.29 -7.52 -14.15
CA ASP A 296 -26.14 -6.84 -14.75
C ASP A 296 -25.88 -7.31 -16.19
N LYS A 297 -25.58 -6.38 -17.09
CA LYS A 297 -25.23 -6.68 -18.47
C LYS A 297 -23.90 -7.45 -18.60
N VAL A 298 -23.00 -7.32 -17.64
CA VAL A 298 -21.67 -7.95 -17.67
C VAL A 298 -21.69 -9.24 -16.86
N LYS A 299 -21.46 -10.37 -17.54
CA LYS A 299 -21.38 -11.71 -16.92
C LYS A 299 -20.47 -11.74 -15.70
N ASP A 300 -19.26 -11.20 -15.82
CA ASP A 300 -18.27 -11.22 -14.74
C ASP A 300 -18.75 -10.50 -13.48
N VAL A 301 -19.57 -9.45 -13.64
CA VAL A 301 -20.19 -8.75 -12.51
C VAL A 301 -21.27 -9.61 -11.88
N ARG A 302 -22.10 -10.30 -12.69
CA ARG A 302 -23.13 -11.22 -12.17
C ARG A 302 -22.52 -12.39 -11.39
N VAL A 303 -21.45 -13.00 -11.90
CA VAL A 303 -20.72 -14.10 -11.22
C VAL A 303 -20.18 -13.62 -9.87
N ASP A 304 -19.48 -12.49 -9.85
CA ASP A 304 -18.94 -11.92 -8.62
C ASP A 304 -20.08 -11.53 -7.64
N ALA A 305 -21.24 -11.13 -8.15
CA ALA A 305 -22.40 -10.73 -7.34
C ALA A 305 -23.11 -11.92 -6.70
N VAL A 306 -23.19 -13.08 -7.37
CA VAL A 306 -23.68 -14.32 -6.75
C VAL A 306 -22.82 -14.70 -5.53
N ARG A 307 -21.49 -14.69 -5.70
CA ARG A 307 -20.53 -14.99 -4.62
C ARG A 307 -20.55 -13.92 -3.54
N GLY A 308 -20.63 -12.65 -3.93
CA GLY A 308 -20.75 -11.52 -3.04
C GLY A 308 -22.01 -11.61 -2.17
N PHE A 309 -23.14 -11.95 -2.78
CA PHE A 309 -24.40 -12.22 -2.07
C PHE A 309 -24.23 -13.37 -1.07
N GLY A 310 -23.72 -14.52 -1.52
CA GLY A 310 -23.51 -15.69 -0.66
C GLY A 310 -22.63 -15.38 0.55
N SER A 311 -21.52 -14.67 0.33
CA SER A 311 -20.63 -14.19 1.39
C SER A 311 -21.32 -13.20 2.34
N ALA A 312 -22.11 -12.26 1.80
CA ALA A 312 -22.81 -11.23 2.57
C ALA A 312 -23.90 -11.77 3.50
N VAL A 313 -24.62 -12.83 3.08
CA VAL A 313 -25.70 -13.42 3.88
C VAL A 313 -25.24 -14.65 4.68
N GLY A 314 -24.08 -15.21 4.35
CA GLY A 314 -23.54 -16.44 4.95
C GLY A 314 -24.41 -17.68 4.70
N PRO A 315 -23.99 -18.87 5.20
CA PRO A 315 -24.71 -20.13 4.94
C PRO A 315 -26.19 -20.10 5.36
N ALA A 316 -26.49 -19.58 6.54
CA ALA A 316 -27.87 -19.47 7.02
C ALA A 316 -28.74 -18.55 6.13
N GLY A 317 -28.18 -17.44 5.65
CA GLY A 317 -28.87 -16.54 4.74
C GLY A 317 -29.03 -17.11 3.34
N VAL A 318 -28.02 -17.82 2.81
CA VAL A 318 -28.10 -18.55 1.54
C VAL A 318 -29.23 -19.57 1.62
N LYS A 319 -29.33 -20.31 2.73
CA LYS A 319 -30.42 -21.26 2.96
C LYS A 319 -31.78 -20.58 3.01
N ALA A 320 -31.90 -19.47 3.72
CA ALA A 320 -33.15 -18.70 3.80
C ALA A 320 -33.58 -18.11 2.45
N ARG A 321 -32.61 -17.82 1.57
CA ARG A 321 -32.80 -17.21 0.25
C ARG A 321 -32.52 -18.19 -0.90
N VAL A 322 -32.60 -19.50 -0.65
CA VAL A 322 -32.24 -20.52 -1.64
C VAL A 322 -33.11 -20.43 -2.90
N LYS A 323 -34.39 -20.07 -2.76
CA LYS A 323 -35.31 -19.90 -3.89
C LYS A 323 -34.90 -18.76 -4.83
N ASP A 324 -34.37 -17.68 -4.28
CA ASP A 324 -33.87 -16.54 -5.06
C ASP A 324 -32.66 -16.96 -5.90
N LEU A 325 -31.75 -17.75 -5.32
CA LEU A 325 -30.62 -18.32 -6.04
C LEU A 325 -31.05 -19.33 -7.10
N LEU A 326 -32.02 -20.20 -6.81
CA LEU A 326 -32.56 -21.14 -7.80
C LEU A 326 -33.13 -20.41 -9.04
N ALA A 327 -33.73 -19.22 -8.84
CA ALA A 327 -34.22 -18.41 -9.95
C ALA A 327 -33.10 -17.93 -10.91
N LEU A 328 -31.85 -17.86 -10.44
CA LEU A 328 -30.69 -17.48 -11.26
C LEU A 328 -30.12 -18.65 -12.08
N LEU A 329 -30.60 -19.89 -11.89
CA LEU A 329 -30.18 -21.05 -12.70
C LEU A 329 -30.64 -20.99 -14.17
N VAL A 330 -31.39 -19.96 -14.56
CA VAL A 330 -31.79 -19.70 -15.95
C VAL A 330 -30.85 -18.71 -16.66
N ASP A 331 -29.83 -18.18 -15.97
CA ASP A 331 -28.89 -17.22 -16.56
C ASP A 331 -28.26 -17.79 -17.85
N PRO A 332 -28.14 -17.00 -18.95
CA PRO A 332 -27.58 -17.47 -20.20
C PRO A 332 -26.12 -17.94 -20.06
N ASP A 333 -25.36 -17.31 -19.17
CA ASP A 333 -23.95 -17.58 -18.97
C ASP A 333 -23.75 -18.71 -17.95
N TYR A 334 -23.02 -19.75 -18.37
CA TYR A 334 -22.88 -20.96 -17.56
C TYR A 334 -22.06 -20.70 -16.29
N GLU A 335 -21.14 -19.73 -16.28
CA GLU A 335 -20.38 -19.37 -15.08
C GLU A 335 -21.26 -18.82 -13.96
N VAL A 336 -22.34 -18.09 -14.31
CA VAL A 336 -23.31 -17.60 -13.33
C VAL A 336 -24.09 -18.77 -12.75
N ARG A 337 -24.62 -19.65 -13.61
CA ARG A 337 -25.32 -20.87 -13.17
C ARG A 337 -24.42 -21.76 -12.30
N MET A 338 -23.15 -21.90 -12.67
CA MET A 338 -22.16 -22.67 -11.91
C MET A 338 -21.93 -22.05 -10.53
N ALA A 339 -21.73 -20.73 -10.44
CA ALA A 339 -21.57 -20.04 -9.16
C ALA A 339 -22.79 -20.24 -8.24
N VAL A 340 -24.00 -20.17 -8.79
CA VAL A 340 -25.24 -20.44 -8.03
C VAL A 340 -25.25 -21.86 -7.46
N VAL A 341 -24.90 -22.86 -8.27
CA VAL A 341 -24.82 -24.26 -7.83
C VAL A 341 -23.75 -24.44 -6.76
N GLU A 342 -22.61 -23.77 -6.88
CA GLU A 342 -21.53 -23.80 -5.87
C GLU A 342 -22.00 -23.22 -4.53
N GLU A 343 -22.67 -22.06 -4.53
CA GLU A 343 -23.20 -21.42 -3.31
C GLU A 343 -24.27 -22.29 -2.63
N ILE A 344 -25.21 -22.86 -3.39
CA ILE A 344 -26.24 -23.76 -2.84
C ILE A 344 -25.59 -25.05 -2.33
N GLY A 345 -24.66 -25.63 -3.10
CA GLY A 345 -23.95 -26.86 -2.75
C GLY A 345 -23.03 -26.73 -1.53
N ALA A 346 -22.58 -25.52 -1.20
CA ALA A 346 -21.79 -25.23 -0.01
C ALA A 346 -22.57 -25.46 1.30
N LEU A 347 -23.91 -25.41 1.26
CA LEU A 347 -24.77 -25.73 2.40
C LEU A 347 -24.72 -27.23 2.78
N GLY A 348 -24.38 -28.10 1.81
CA GLY A 348 -24.28 -29.54 2.03
C GLY A 348 -25.53 -30.14 2.69
N ASN A 349 -25.32 -31.00 3.69
CA ASN A 349 -26.38 -31.77 4.35
C ASN A 349 -27.48 -30.92 5.00
N GLU A 350 -27.28 -29.62 5.17
CA GLU A 350 -28.33 -28.72 5.66
C GLU A 350 -29.58 -28.68 4.75
N LEU A 351 -29.41 -29.07 3.47
CA LEU A 351 -30.48 -29.15 2.48
C LEU A 351 -31.04 -30.58 2.31
N ILE A 352 -30.65 -31.58 3.10
CA ILE A 352 -31.07 -32.98 2.89
C ILE A 352 -32.59 -33.17 2.95
N ALA A 353 -33.28 -32.35 3.74
CA ALA A 353 -34.74 -32.32 3.84
C ALA A 353 -35.41 -31.42 2.79
N ASP A 354 -34.65 -30.60 2.07
CA ASP A 354 -35.17 -29.68 1.05
C ASP A 354 -35.25 -30.37 -0.33
N GLN A 355 -36.30 -31.16 -0.50
CA GLN A 355 -36.55 -31.90 -1.73
C GLN A 355 -36.86 -30.99 -2.93
N GLU A 356 -37.32 -29.76 -2.71
CA GLU A 356 -37.57 -28.78 -3.79
C GLU A 356 -36.24 -28.35 -4.40
N THR A 357 -35.28 -27.93 -3.56
CA THR A 357 -33.94 -27.55 -4.00
C THR A 357 -33.18 -28.71 -4.65
N ILE A 358 -33.23 -29.92 -4.06
CA ILE A 358 -32.58 -31.10 -4.64
C ILE A 358 -33.15 -31.41 -6.04
N LYS A 359 -34.47 -31.34 -6.22
CA LYS A 359 -35.10 -31.53 -7.53
C LYS A 359 -34.65 -30.47 -8.53
N ALA A 360 -34.62 -29.20 -8.13
CA ALA A 360 -34.18 -28.10 -8.99
C ALA A 360 -32.71 -28.28 -9.44
N LEU A 361 -31.83 -28.71 -8.53
CA LEU A 361 -30.43 -29.05 -8.86
C LEU A 361 -30.37 -30.26 -9.81
N ARG A 362 -31.14 -31.32 -9.57
CA ARG A 362 -31.16 -32.51 -10.44
C ARG A 362 -31.56 -32.20 -11.88
N VAL A 363 -32.47 -31.24 -12.12
CA VAL A 363 -32.79 -30.76 -13.47
C VAL A 363 -31.54 -30.22 -14.19
N ARG A 364 -30.61 -29.61 -13.46
CA ARG A 364 -29.34 -29.08 -14.01
C ARG A 364 -28.29 -30.16 -14.28
N LEU A 365 -28.53 -31.44 -13.97
CA LEU A 365 -27.68 -32.54 -14.47
C LEU A 365 -27.72 -32.66 -16.01
N SER A 366 -28.71 -32.06 -16.66
CA SER A 366 -28.83 -31.94 -18.11
C SER A 366 -28.47 -30.54 -18.63
N ASP A 367 -27.78 -29.70 -17.83
CA ASP A 367 -27.34 -28.38 -18.28
C ASP A 367 -26.47 -28.48 -19.55
N PRO A 368 -26.60 -27.57 -20.54
CA PRO A 368 -25.79 -27.61 -21.76
C PRO A 368 -24.29 -27.64 -21.50
N HIS A 369 -23.83 -26.97 -20.44
CA HIS A 369 -22.41 -26.84 -20.14
C HIS A 369 -21.91 -27.90 -19.15
N LEU A 370 -20.81 -28.57 -19.51
CA LEU A 370 -20.25 -29.68 -18.72
C LEU A 370 -19.89 -29.25 -17.28
N LYS A 371 -19.25 -28.09 -17.11
CA LYS A 371 -18.86 -27.60 -15.79
C LYS A 371 -20.04 -27.41 -14.82
N VAL A 372 -21.21 -27.00 -15.33
CA VAL A 372 -22.42 -26.87 -14.51
C VAL A 372 -22.89 -28.25 -14.08
N ARG A 373 -22.97 -29.22 -15.01
CA ARG A 373 -23.33 -30.61 -14.68
C ARG A 373 -22.42 -31.20 -13.62
N ASP A 374 -21.11 -30.96 -13.71
CA ASP A 374 -20.14 -31.47 -12.74
C ASP A 374 -20.28 -30.78 -11.38
N ALA A 375 -20.45 -29.45 -11.34
CA ALA A 375 -20.76 -28.73 -10.11
C ALA A 375 -22.03 -29.23 -9.44
N VAL A 376 -23.08 -29.55 -10.22
CA VAL A 376 -24.35 -30.09 -9.72
C VAL A 376 -24.15 -31.47 -9.11
N LYS A 377 -23.40 -32.37 -9.76
CA LYS A 377 -23.08 -33.69 -9.18
C LYS A 377 -22.36 -33.53 -7.84
N THR A 378 -21.37 -32.63 -7.78
CA THR A 378 -20.65 -32.34 -6.54
C THR A 378 -21.58 -31.78 -5.46
N ALA A 379 -22.46 -30.84 -5.80
CA ALA A 379 -23.42 -30.26 -4.86
C ALA A 379 -24.39 -31.33 -4.31
N ILE A 380 -25.01 -32.14 -5.17
CA ILE A 380 -25.93 -33.21 -4.75
C ILE A 380 -25.21 -34.22 -3.85
N ASN A 381 -24.00 -34.65 -4.23
CA ASN A 381 -23.21 -35.56 -3.41
C ASN A 381 -22.90 -34.98 -2.02
N LYS A 382 -22.66 -33.66 -1.92
CA LYS A 382 -22.44 -32.97 -0.65
C LYS A 382 -23.72 -32.85 0.18
N ILE A 383 -24.89 -32.72 -0.45
CA ILE A 383 -26.19 -32.61 0.23
C ILE A 383 -26.70 -33.96 0.74
N GLU A 384 -26.46 -35.03 -0.02
CA GLU A 384 -26.96 -36.38 0.27
C GLU A 384 -25.98 -37.23 1.09
N LYS A 385 -24.77 -36.72 1.36
CA LYS A 385 -23.78 -37.44 2.17
C LYS A 385 -24.36 -37.66 3.57
N LYS A 386 -24.45 -38.91 4.04
CA LYS A 386 -24.95 -39.15 5.42
C LYS A 386 -24.09 -38.39 6.45
N PRO A 387 -24.69 -37.74 7.46
CA PRO A 387 -23.94 -37.13 8.56
C PRO A 387 -23.10 -38.22 9.25
N GLU A 388 -21.83 -37.95 9.53
CA GLU A 388 -21.06 -38.85 10.39
C GLU A 388 -21.71 -38.92 11.77
N PRO A 389 -21.81 -40.11 12.39
CA PRO A 389 -22.37 -40.23 13.74
C PRO A 389 -21.56 -39.32 14.67
N LYS A 390 -22.25 -38.45 15.42
CA LYS A 390 -21.59 -37.62 16.45
C LYS A 390 -20.85 -38.58 17.39
N LYS A 391 -19.52 -38.42 17.51
CA LYS A 391 -18.78 -39.05 18.59
C LYS A 391 -19.36 -38.50 19.89
N GLU A 392 -20.00 -39.37 20.66
CA GLU A 392 -20.44 -39.03 22.02
C GLU A 392 -19.20 -38.64 22.86
N PRO A 393 -19.32 -37.64 23.75
CA PRO A 393 -18.21 -37.09 24.51
C PRO A 393 -17.53 -38.10 25.45
#